data_AF-A0ABD0R0F2-F1
#
_entry.id   AF-A0ABD0R0F2-F1
#
_cell.length_a   1.000
_cell.length_b   1.000
_cell.length_c   1.000
_cell.angle_alpha   90.00
_cell.angle_beta   90.00
_cell.angle_gamma   90.00
#
_symmetry.space_group_name_H-M   'P 1'
#
loop_
_entity.id
_entity.type
_entity.pdbx_description
1 polymer ?
#
loop_
_entity_poly.entity_id
_entity_poly.type
_entity_poly.pdbx_seq_one_letter_code
_entity_poly.pdbx_strand_id
1 'polypeptide(L)' 'DLNISCRRILRCEPPFPSIIGPLAQDLLRKLLVKDPHKRLGSGPRGAEDIKSHPFFK' A
#
# COMPACT_ATOMS: atom_id res chain seq x y z
N ASP A 1 -0.49 6.67 -23.65
CA ASP A 1 -1.62 5.73 -23.56
C ASP A 1 -2.13 5.52 -22.14
N LEU A 2 -3.34 6.01 -21.85
CA LEU A 2 -4.06 5.82 -20.57
C LEU A 2 -4.14 4.32 -20.16
N ASN A 3 -4.16 3.42 -21.14
CA ASN A 3 -4.23 1.97 -20.97
C ASN A 3 -2.99 1.39 -20.24
N ILE A 4 -1.78 1.92 -20.49
CA ILE A 4 -0.54 1.39 -19.88
C ILE A 4 -0.51 1.68 -18.37
N SER A 5 -1.00 2.85 -17.95
CA SER A 5 -1.03 3.25 -16.53
C SER A 5 -1.98 2.37 -15.71
N CYS A 6 -3.22 2.17 -16.18
CA CYS A 6 -4.18 1.30 -15.51
C CYS A 6 -3.67 -0.15 -15.40
N ARG A 7 -2.99 -0.65 -16.45
CA ARG A 7 -2.39 -1.99 -16.41
C ARG A 7 -1.36 -2.15 -15.31
N ARG A 8 -0.48 -1.16 -15.13
CA ARG A 8 0.54 -1.16 -14.06
C ARG A 8 -0.10 -1.11 -12.67
N ILE A 9 -1.10 -0.25 -12.49
CA ILE A 9 -1.82 -0.11 -11.22
C ILE A 9 -2.50 -1.43 -10.85
N LEU A 10 -3.10 -2.12 -11.82
CA LEU A 10 -3.86 -3.36 -11.56
C LEU A 10 -2.97 -4.59 -11.39
N ARG A 11 -1.81 -4.65 -12.07
CA ARG A 11 -1.07 -5.92 -12.22
C ARG A 11 0.39 -5.91 -11.77
N CYS A 12 0.99 -4.74 -11.57
CA CYS A 12 2.39 -4.66 -11.17
C CYS A 12 2.50 -4.34 -9.67
N GLU A 13 3.40 -5.05 -8.99
CA GLU A 13 3.91 -4.59 -7.71
C GLU A 13 4.81 -3.37 -7.94
N PRO A 14 4.66 -2.30 -7.14
CA PRO A 14 5.52 -1.14 -7.25
C PRO A 14 6.95 -1.52 -6.83
N PRO A 15 7.98 -1.07 -7.56
CA PRO A 15 9.35 -1.24 -7.11
C PRO A 15 9.56 -0.43 -5.83
N PHE A 16 10.27 -1.01 -4.87
CA PHE A 16 10.64 -0.35 -3.63
C PHE A 16 12.17 -0.19 -3.56
N PRO A 17 12.69 1.00 -3.89
CA PRO A 17 14.11 1.31 -3.78
C PRO A 17 14.64 1.11 -2.35
N SER A 18 15.93 0.80 -2.22
CA SER A 18 16.61 0.59 -0.93
C SER A 18 16.62 1.80 0.00
N ILE A 19 16.42 3.01 -0.55
CA ILE A 19 16.27 4.25 0.24
C ILE A 19 14.97 4.26 1.07
N ILE A 20 13.97 3.46 0.70
CA ILE A 20 12.74 3.33 1.46
C ILE A 20 13.00 2.38 2.62
N GLY A 21 12.99 2.92 3.85
CA GLY A 21 13.17 2.15 5.06
C GLY A 21 12.13 1.01 5.20
N PRO A 22 12.46 -0.07 5.94
CA PRO A 22 11.65 -1.28 6.01
C PRO A 22 10.21 -1.02 6.49
N LEU A 23 10.02 -0.11 7.44
CA LEU A 23 8.68 0.26 7.95
C LEU A 23 7.84 1.01 6.92
N ALA A 24 8.46 1.89 6.14
CA ALA A 24 7.78 2.61 5.06
C ALA A 24 7.40 1.65 3.93
N GLN A 25 8.30 0.71 3.60
CA GLN A 25 8.05 -0.32 2.60
C GLN A 25 6.89 -1.24 3.01
N ASP A 26 6.85 -1.66 4.27
CA ASP A 26 5.77 -2.47 4.83
C ASP A 26 4.42 -1.73 4.78
N LEU A 27 4.40 -0.45 5.19
CA LEU A 27 3.20 0.37 5.10
C LEU A 27 2.68 0.46 3.66
N LEU A 28 3.55 0.78 2.71
CA LEU A 28 3.19 0.92 1.31
C LEU A 28 2.68 -0.39 0.71
N ARG A 29 3.29 -1.54 1.02
CA ARG A 29 2.77 -2.85 0.58
C ARG A 29 1.34 -3.10 1.04
N LYS A 30 1.04 -2.76 2.30
CA LYS A 30 -0.29 -2.95 2.90
C LYS A 30 -1.33 -1.96 2.37
N LEU A 31 -0.93 -0.74 2.04
CA LEU A 31 -1.80 0.28 1.42
C LEU A 31 -2.05 0.03 -0.08
N LEU A 32 -1.10 -0.59 -0.79
CA LEU A 32 -1.16 -0.81 -2.24
C LEU A 32 -1.64 -2.22 -2.62
N VAL A 33 -2.27 -2.94 -1.69
CA VAL A 33 -2.96 -4.20 -1.95
C VAL A 33 -4.05 -3.99 -3.03
N LYS A 34 -4.03 -4.86 -4.04
CA LYS A 34 -4.92 -4.74 -5.22
C LYS A 34 -6.37 -5.01 -4.86
N ASP A 35 -6.61 -6.01 -4.02
CA ASP A 35 -7.93 -6.30 -3.46
C ASP A 35 -8.29 -5.18 -2.46
N PRO A 36 -9.30 -4.35 -2.76
CA PRO A 36 -9.66 -3.23 -1.89
C PRO A 36 -10.17 -3.68 -0.53
N HIS A 37 -10.73 -4.89 -0.41
CA HIS A 37 -11.25 -5.40 0.87
C HIS A 37 -10.14 -5.92 1.78
N LYS A 38 -8.95 -6.21 1.24
CA LYS A 38 -7.76 -6.64 2.00
C LYS A 38 -6.76 -5.52 2.26
N ARG A 39 -7.02 -4.32 1.74
CA ARG A 39 -6.13 -3.16 1.88
C ARG A 39 -6.14 -2.66 3.32
N LEU A 40 -4.98 -2.23 3.83
CA LEU A 40 -4.94 -1.59 5.14
C LEU A 40 -5.89 -0.40 5.20
N GLY A 41 -6.74 -0.38 6.22
CA GLY A 41 -7.80 0.61 6.39
C GLY A 41 -9.12 0.31 5.69
N SER A 42 -9.28 -0.88 5.08
CA SER A 42 -10.59 -1.37 4.60
C SER A 42 -11.44 -2.02 5.69
N GLY A 43 -10.83 -2.36 6.83
CA GLY A 43 -11.49 -3.01 7.96
C GLY A 43 -12.39 -2.05 8.77
N PRO A 44 -13.12 -2.57 9.77
CA PRO A 44 -14.06 -1.79 10.58
C PRO A 44 -13.45 -0.57 11.29
N ARG A 45 -12.14 -0.62 11.58
CA ARG A 45 -11.40 0.47 12.23
C ARG A 45 -10.89 1.53 11.25
N GLY A 46 -10.95 1.25 9.95
CA GLY A 46 -10.63 2.19 8.88
C GLY A 46 -9.27 2.88 9.09
N ALA A 47 -9.29 4.21 9.18
CA ALA A 47 -8.08 5.01 9.33
C ALA A 47 -7.28 4.72 10.61
N GLU A 48 -7.90 4.17 11.66
CA GLU A 48 -7.17 3.80 12.89
C GLU A 48 -6.15 2.68 12.63
N ASP A 49 -6.46 1.73 11.75
CA ASP A 49 -5.52 0.68 11.36
C ASP A 49 -4.26 1.28 10.72
N ILE A 50 -4.45 2.32 9.90
CA ILE A 50 -3.34 3.04 9.25
C ILE A 50 -2.49 3.76 10.30
N LYS A 51 -3.13 4.52 11.20
CA LYS A 51 -2.43 5.28 12.24
C LYS A 51 -1.69 4.39 13.23
N SER A 52 -2.18 3.17 13.48
CA SER A 52 -1.55 2.20 14.37
C SER A 52 -0.27 1.56 13.82
N HIS A 53 0.03 1.75 12.53
CA HIS A 53 1.18 1.14 11.89
C HIS A 53 2.51 1.61 12.53
N PRO A 54 3.51 0.72 12.73
CA PRO A 54 4.80 1.11 13.33
C PRO A 54 5.57 2.21 12.61
N PHE A 55 5.24 2.50 11.35
CA PHE A 55 5.79 3.62 10.60
C PHE A 55 5.48 5.00 11.23
N PHE A 56 4.35 5.11 11.95
CA PHE A 56 3.91 6.35 12.58
C PHE A 56 4.25 6.43 14.08
N LYS A 57 5.12 5.55 14.58
CA LYS A 57 5.63 5.60 15.96
C LYS A 57 6.89 6.45 16.06
#